data_AF-A0A1L7V6U2-F1
#
_entry.id   AF-A0A1L7V6U2-F1
#
_cell.length_a   1.000
_cell.length_b   1.000
_cell.length_c   1.000
_cell.angle_alpha   90.00
_cell.angle_beta   90.00
_cell.angle_gamma   90.00
#
_symmetry.space_group_name_H-M   'P 1'
#
loop_
_entity.id
_entity.type
_entity.pdbx_description
1 polymer ?
#
loop_
_entity_poly.entity_id
_entity_poly.type
_entity_poly.pdbx_seq_one_letter_code
_entity_poly.pdbx_strand_id
1 'polypeptide(L)'
;MLNRGHFLQCAWITAGRMFRLVQGLRYHEIDSPDKVYDSKEDSTCTEEKRRVFWMAYLLDHLFVMRNDWPVTLSEHMICTKLPVPDSDFQGDCLVSGNFISQAITDPASQANSPFNDCLAIVTLCGRGLLRNRHNNISKVYGDDNSDLSEHWRWLEDVLFLKDQIKSRGDTFHPLGTFAQILGQVAEILLCKGVIQKNSNYGQCMLDDCHRRISIATEEIIRLARGLTYLHFSQVCPLMSMPLFAAAEFLYEYRHLKDGAFLQQLQDLVDVLGKLRNQRVKKFIRYYDESGGWSIWNHLELNIAKW
;
A
#
# COMPACT_ATOMS: atom_id res chain seq x y z
N MET A 1 24.56 -15.38 -3.79
CA MET A 1 23.32 -15.27 -2.98
C MET A 1 23.31 -14.08 -1.99
N LEU A 2 24.35 -13.24 -1.90
CA LEU A 2 24.51 -12.23 -0.84
C LEU A 2 24.01 -10.79 -1.13
N ASN A 3 23.66 -10.42 -2.36
CA ASN A 3 23.36 -9.00 -2.71
C ASN A 3 21.88 -8.58 -2.67
N ARG A 4 21.00 -9.46 -2.18
CA ARG A 4 19.53 -9.36 -2.35
C ARG A 4 18.86 -8.44 -1.31
N GLY A 5 19.40 -8.41 -0.09
CA GLY A 5 18.88 -7.58 1.01
C GLY A 5 19.41 -6.15 1.01
N HIS A 6 20.57 -5.89 0.41
CA HIS A 6 21.29 -4.64 0.58
C HIS A 6 20.51 -3.41 0.09
N PHE A 7 19.95 -3.45 -1.13
CA PHE A 7 19.22 -2.30 -1.69
C PHE A 7 17.91 -1.99 -0.94
N LEU A 8 17.16 -3.02 -0.58
CA LEU A 8 15.94 -2.85 0.19
C LEU A 8 16.23 -2.32 1.60
N GLN A 9 17.32 -2.79 2.21
CA GLN A 9 17.82 -2.28 3.49
C GLN A 9 18.30 -0.84 3.37
N CYS A 10 19.04 -0.46 2.32
CA CYS A 10 19.47 0.92 2.09
C CYS A 10 18.27 1.87 1.88
N ALA A 11 17.29 1.44 1.08
CA ALA A 11 16.05 2.19 0.87
C ALA A 11 15.29 2.39 2.20
N TRP A 12 15.22 1.35 3.03
CA TRP A 12 14.59 1.45 4.35
C TRP A 12 15.34 2.34 5.33
N ILE A 13 16.67 2.23 5.40
CA ILE A 13 17.48 3.11 6.26
C ILE A 13 17.27 4.57 5.85
N THR A 14 17.24 4.83 4.55
CA THR A 14 17.00 6.19 4.00
C THR A 14 15.59 6.67 4.32
N ALA A 15 14.57 5.84 4.10
CA ALA A 15 13.19 6.14 4.46
C ALA A 15 13.05 6.40 5.98
N GLY A 16 13.71 5.59 6.81
CA GLY A 16 13.74 5.77 8.26
C GLY A 16 14.43 7.05 8.72
N ARG A 17 15.34 7.64 7.94
CA ARG A 17 15.85 9.00 8.21
C ARG A 17 14.77 10.04 7.91
N MET A 18 14.07 9.90 6.79
CA MET A 18 12.97 10.78 6.41
C MET A 18 11.81 10.72 7.42
N PHE A 19 11.44 9.54 7.92
CA PHE A 19 10.41 9.39 8.96
C PHE A 19 10.80 10.12 10.25
N ARG A 20 12.06 9.98 10.69
CA ARG A 20 12.58 10.71 11.86
C ARG A 20 12.61 12.23 11.64
N LEU A 21 12.90 12.69 10.42
CA LEU A 21 12.87 14.12 10.09
C LEU A 21 11.46 14.69 10.20
N VAL A 22 10.46 14.06 9.58
CA VAL A 22 9.06 14.56 9.67
C VAL A 22 8.50 14.48 11.09
N GLN A 23 8.93 13.50 11.89
CA GLN A 23 8.63 13.42 13.32
C GLN A 23 9.29 14.56 14.10
N GLY A 24 10.58 14.79 13.90
CA GLY A 24 11.33 15.87 14.56
C GLY A 24 10.85 17.26 14.20
N LEU A 25 10.40 17.46 12.96
CA LEU A 25 9.73 18.69 12.50
C LEU A 25 8.28 18.81 12.96
N ARG A 26 7.76 17.79 13.67
CA ARG A 26 6.38 17.72 14.19
C ARG A 26 5.33 17.94 13.10
N TYR A 27 5.56 17.38 11.91
CA TYR A 27 4.58 17.47 10.82
C TYR A 27 3.36 16.57 11.01
N HIS A 28 3.35 15.70 12.02
CA HIS A 28 2.18 14.90 12.38
C HIS A 28 1.11 15.72 13.11
N GLU A 29 1.43 16.91 13.59
CA GLU A 29 0.54 17.76 14.39
C GLU A 29 0.43 19.18 13.80
N ILE A 30 0.47 19.31 12.46
CA ILE A 30 0.36 20.61 11.78
C ILE A 30 -0.93 21.32 12.19
N ASP A 31 -2.05 20.59 12.20
CA ASP A 31 -3.40 21.11 12.48
C ASP A 31 -3.82 20.96 13.95
N SER A 32 -2.85 20.84 14.87
CA SER A 32 -3.14 20.73 16.31
C SER A 32 -3.69 22.05 16.86
N PRO A 33 -4.78 22.01 17.67
CA PRO A 33 -5.36 23.22 18.27
C PRO A 33 -4.41 23.92 19.25
N ASP A 34 -3.44 23.20 19.81
CA ASP A 34 -2.50 23.71 20.81
C ASP A 34 -1.33 24.50 20.20
N LYS A 35 -1.21 24.53 18.86
CA LYS A 35 -0.19 25.33 18.19
C LYS A 35 -0.63 26.78 18.08
N VAL A 36 0.16 27.66 18.71
CA VAL A 36 0.10 29.10 18.42
C VAL A 36 0.71 29.29 17.03
N TYR A 37 -0.15 29.35 16.01
CA TYR A 37 0.30 29.65 14.65
C TYR A 37 0.98 31.02 14.65
N ASP A 38 2.16 31.08 14.05
CA ASP A 38 2.77 32.35 13.72
C ASP A 38 1.88 32.98 12.65
N SER A 39 1.38 34.20 12.88
CA SER A 39 0.39 34.85 12.02
C SER A 39 0.88 35.17 10.59
N LYS A 40 2.09 34.72 10.25
CA LYS A 40 2.80 34.89 8.98
C LYS A 40 2.95 33.61 8.17
N GLU A 41 2.48 32.46 8.66
CA GLU A 41 2.66 31.21 7.94
C GLU A 41 1.70 31.14 6.73
N ASP A 42 2.30 31.08 5.55
CA ASP A 42 1.59 30.96 4.27
C ASP A 42 0.78 29.65 4.21
N SER A 43 -0.47 29.73 3.75
CA SER A 43 -1.35 28.58 3.56
C SER A 43 -0.73 27.57 2.59
N THR A 44 0.02 28.05 1.59
CA THR A 44 0.77 27.22 0.64
C THR A 44 1.84 26.40 1.36
N CYS A 45 2.66 27.05 2.18
CA CYS A 45 3.71 26.38 2.95
C CYS A 45 3.14 25.34 3.92
N THR A 46 2.01 25.66 4.55
CA THR A 46 1.28 24.71 5.42
C THR A 46 0.86 23.47 4.62
N GLU A 47 0.29 23.67 3.44
CA GLU A 47 -0.15 22.58 2.57
C GLU A 47 1.00 21.73 2.03
N GLU A 48 2.14 22.34 1.68
CA GLU A 48 3.36 21.62 1.32
C GLU A 48 3.83 20.71 2.45
N LYS A 49 3.82 21.19 3.70
CA LYS A 49 4.17 20.37 4.88
C LYS A 49 3.20 19.20 5.07
N ARG A 50 1.89 19.42 4.90
CA ARG A 50 0.89 18.33 4.94
C ARG A 50 1.20 17.26 3.90
N ARG A 51 1.48 17.66 2.66
CA ARG A 51 1.81 16.74 1.56
C ARG A 51 3.09 15.94 1.84
N VAL A 52 4.12 16.59 2.36
CA VAL A 52 5.38 15.92 2.76
C VAL A 52 5.13 14.89 3.84
N PHE A 53 4.38 15.25 4.89
CA PHE A 53 4.03 14.32 5.96
C PHE A 53 3.25 13.11 5.46
N TRP A 54 2.19 13.34 4.69
CA TRP A 54 1.35 12.27 4.19
C TRP A 54 2.05 11.37 3.17
N MET A 55 3.00 11.91 2.40
CA MET A 55 3.86 11.08 1.53
C MET A 55 4.79 10.19 2.36
N ALA A 56 5.37 10.72 3.45
CA ALA A 56 6.16 9.94 4.39
C ALA A 56 5.32 8.82 5.04
N TYR A 57 4.11 9.15 5.46
CA TYR A 57 3.14 8.22 6.04
C TYR A 57 2.76 7.10 5.06
N LEU A 58 2.43 7.45 3.81
CA LEU A 58 2.14 6.48 2.75
C LEU A 58 3.32 5.51 2.55
N LEU A 59 4.54 6.05 2.47
CA LEU A 59 5.73 5.22 2.26
C LEU A 59 5.99 4.28 3.44
N ASP A 60 5.86 4.74 4.68
CA ASP A 60 6.00 3.91 5.89
C ASP A 60 5.01 2.73 5.85
N HIS A 61 3.74 3.01 5.50
CA HIS A 61 2.72 1.96 5.43
C HIS A 61 2.91 1.01 4.24
N LEU A 62 3.43 1.46 3.10
CA LEU A 62 3.78 0.57 1.99
C LEU A 62 4.90 -0.41 2.37
N PHE A 63 5.86 0.01 3.20
CA PHE A 63 6.89 -0.89 3.73
C PHE A 63 6.31 -1.91 4.72
N VAL A 64 5.38 -1.47 5.57
CA VAL A 64 4.66 -2.31 6.54
C VAL A 64 3.84 -3.38 5.81
N MET A 65 3.13 -3.02 4.73
CA MET A 65 2.34 -3.93 3.90
C MET A 65 3.18 -5.03 3.24
N ARG A 66 4.44 -4.74 2.90
CA ARG A 66 5.29 -5.67 2.15
C ARG A 66 6.07 -6.66 3.03
N ASN A 67 6.76 -6.16 4.06
CA ASN A 67 7.79 -6.95 4.75
C ASN A 67 7.47 -7.20 6.23
N ASP A 68 6.23 -6.97 6.64
CA ASP A 68 5.83 -7.02 8.05
C ASP A 68 6.66 -6.10 8.98
N TRP A 69 7.20 -5.01 8.45
CA TRP A 69 8.02 -4.06 9.21
C TRP A 69 7.20 -3.23 10.18
N PRO A 70 7.75 -2.87 11.36
CA PRO A 70 7.06 -2.06 12.35
C PRO A 70 6.65 -0.71 11.74
N VAL A 71 5.43 -0.27 12.04
CA VAL A 71 4.95 1.07 11.67
C VAL A 71 5.75 2.10 12.46
N THR A 72 6.30 3.09 11.78
CA THR A 72 7.06 4.19 12.39
C THR A 72 6.16 5.38 12.70
N LEU A 73 5.23 5.69 11.81
CA LEU A 73 4.31 6.82 11.87
C LEU A 73 2.94 6.32 12.29
N SER A 74 2.63 6.41 13.58
CA SER A 74 1.38 5.86 14.10
C SER A 74 0.20 6.78 13.90
N GLU A 75 -0.92 6.22 13.45
CA GLU A 75 -2.17 6.93 13.17
C GLU A 75 -2.69 7.74 14.37
N HIS A 76 -2.62 7.21 15.58
CA HIS A 76 -3.16 7.85 16.78
C HIS A 76 -2.42 9.12 17.21
N MET A 77 -1.24 9.39 16.64
CA MET A 77 -0.44 10.58 16.91
C MET A 77 -0.66 11.68 15.86
N ILE A 78 -1.60 11.50 14.92
CA ILE A 78 -1.78 12.42 13.79
C ILE A 78 -2.90 13.42 14.07
N CYS A 79 -2.51 14.68 14.21
CA CYS A 79 -3.39 15.85 14.21
C CYS A 79 -3.16 16.70 12.96
N THR A 80 -2.90 16.07 11.82
CA THR A 80 -2.70 16.75 10.53
C THR A 80 -3.82 16.35 9.60
N LYS A 81 -4.43 17.34 8.95
CA LYS A 81 -5.51 17.13 7.98
C LYS A 81 -4.96 16.57 6.68
N LEU A 82 -5.81 15.86 5.95
CA LEU A 82 -5.47 15.38 4.62
C LEU A 82 -5.17 16.54 3.67
N PRO A 83 -4.27 16.34 2.70
CA PRO A 83 -3.99 17.35 1.71
C PRO A 83 -5.21 17.57 0.82
N VAL A 84 -5.28 18.77 0.29
CA VAL A 84 -6.32 19.15 -0.68
C VAL A 84 -6.07 18.43 -2.02
N PRO A 85 -7.08 18.26 -2.89
CA PRO A 85 -6.88 17.76 -4.24
C PRO A 85 -5.82 18.58 -5.01
N ASP A 86 -5.11 17.94 -5.93
CA ASP A 86 -4.07 18.62 -6.74
C ASP A 86 -4.63 19.79 -7.56
N SER A 87 -5.87 19.68 -8.04
CA SER A 87 -6.58 20.76 -8.74
C SER A 87 -6.74 22.01 -7.87
N ASP A 88 -7.04 21.80 -6.59
CA ASP A 88 -7.35 22.86 -5.66
C ASP A 88 -6.07 23.54 -5.18
N PHE A 89 -5.00 22.75 -5.02
CA PHE A 89 -3.67 23.28 -4.73
C PHE A 89 -3.10 24.11 -5.89
N GLN A 90 -3.24 23.64 -7.14
CA GLN A 90 -2.77 24.37 -8.32
C GLN A 90 -3.60 25.63 -8.62
N GLY A 91 -4.86 25.65 -8.19
CA GLY A 91 -5.78 26.78 -8.36
C GLY A 91 -5.78 27.78 -7.20
N ASP A 92 -4.83 27.70 -6.26
CA ASP A 92 -4.76 28.49 -5.02
C ASP A 92 -6.05 28.41 -4.14
N CYS A 93 -6.82 27.34 -4.29
CA CYS A 93 -8.03 27.07 -3.52
C CYS A 93 -7.70 26.17 -2.32
N LEU A 94 -7.04 26.72 -1.31
CA LEU A 94 -6.55 25.96 -0.16
C LEU A 94 -7.62 25.81 0.94
N VAL A 95 -8.72 25.14 0.61
CA VAL A 95 -9.73 24.76 1.61
C VAL A 95 -9.21 23.61 2.44
N SER A 96 -9.14 23.80 3.76
CA SER A 96 -8.62 22.79 4.70
C SER A 96 -9.31 21.42 4.52
N GLY A 97 -8.52 20.36 4.29
CA GLY A 97 -9.04 19.00 4.11
C GLY A 97 -9.60 18.37 5.39
N ASN A 98 -10.17 17.17 5.26
CA ASN A 98 -10.69 16.39 6.38
C ASN A 98 -9.58 15.64 7.12
N PHE A 99 -9.85 15.18 8.34
CA PHE A 99 -8.96 14.21 8.99
C PHE A 99 -9.10 12.82 8.36
N ILE A 100 -8.04 12.00 8.47
CA ILE A 100 -8.04 10.62 7.94
C ILE A 100 -9.19 9.77 8.49
N SER A 101 -9.55 9.95 9.77
CA SER A 101 -10.67 9.25 10.39
C SER A 101 -12.02 9.60 9.75
N GLN A 102 -12.25 10.87 9.44
CA GLN A 102 -13.44 11.35 8.74
C GLN A 102 -13.49 10.80 7.31
N ALA A 103 -12.36 10.85 6.61
CA ALA A 103 -12.19 10.31 5.28
C ALA A 103 -12.54 8.80 5.20
N ILE A 104 -12.14 8.01 6.18
CA ILE A 104 -12.47 6.57 6.24
C ILE A 104 -13.97 6.37 6.56
N THR A 105 -14.55 7.19 7.43
CA THR A 105 -15.92 7.01 7.93
C THR A 105 -16.97 7.47 6.91
N ASP A 106 -16.68 8.54 6.18
CA ASP A 106 -17.52 9.06 5.12
C ASP A 106 -16.67 9.30 3.86
N PRO A 107 -16.38 8.22 3.11
CA PRO A 107 -15.64 8.33 1.88
C PRO A 107 -16.37 9.21 0.87
N ALA A 108 -17.70 9.18 0.84
CA ALA A 108 -18.53 9.88 -0.14
C ALA A 108 -18.40 11.41 -0.05
N SER A 109 -18.15 11.97 1.14
CA SER A 109 -17.90 13.41 1.31
C SER A 109 -16.48 13.86 0.94
N GLN A 110 -15.57 12.93 0.66
CA GLN A 110 -14.24 13.30 0.16
C GLN A 110 -14.32 13.81 -1.28
N ALA A 111 -13.66 14.94 -1.54
CA ALA A 111 -13.29 15.34 -2.89
C ALA A 111 -12.54 14.21 -3.59
N ASN A 112 -12.67 14.10 -4.92
CA ASN A 112 -12.03 13.06 -5.72
C ASN A 112 -10.50 13.22 -5.71
N SER A 113 -9.85 12.70 -4.67
CA SER A 113 -8.41 12.79 -4.44
C SER A 113 -7.81 11.38 -4.37
N PRO A 114 -7.21 10.89 -5.48
CA PRO A 114 -6.57 9.58 -5.52
C PRO A 114 -5.46 9.40 -4.48
N PHE A 115 -4.81 10.49 -4.06
CA PHE A 115 -3.82 10.44 -2.99
C PHE A 115 -4.47 10.15 -1.64
N ASN A 116 -5.60 10.79 -1.32
CA ASN A 116 -6.33 10.54 -0.09
C ASN A 116 -6.93 9.12 -0.08
N ASP A 117 -7.37 8.62 -1.23
CA ASP A 117 -7.79 7.22 -1.39
C ASP A 117 -6.67 6.24 -1.02
N CYS A 118 -5.43 6.51 -1.47
CA CYS A 118 -4.28 5.70 -1.09
C CYS A 118 -4.05 5.73 0.43
N LEU A 119 -4.13 6.91 1.05
CA LEU A 119 -3.94 7.09 2.49
C LEU A 119 -4.99 6.33 3.30
N ALA A 120 -6.26 6.37 2.88
CA ALA A 120 -7.34 5.63 3.50
C ALA A 120 -7.10 4.11 3.43
N ILE A 121 -6.73 3.59 2.25
CA ILE A 121 -6.45 2.17 2.04
C ILE A 121 -5.29 1.70 2.93
N VAL A 122 -4.15 2.39 2.89
CA VAL A 122 -2.97 1.95 3.67
C VAL A 122 -3.18 2.06 5.17
N THR A 123 -4.02 3.01 5.62
CA THR A 123 -4.39 3.15 7.03
C THR A 123 -5.23 1.96 7.49
N LEU A 124 -6.30 1.61 6.76
CA LEU A 124 -7.13 0.45 7.09
C LEU A 124 -6.35 -0.86 7.04
N CYS A 125 -5.52 -1.04 6.01
CA CYS A 125 -4.66 -2.22 5.92
C CYS A 125 -3.66 -2.26 7.09
N GLY A 126 -3.05 -1.11 7.43
CA GLY A 126 -2.15 -0.95 8.56
C GLY A 126 -2.78 -1.36 9.89
N ARG A 127 -4.03 -0.95 10.16
CA ARG A 127 -4.78 -1.37 11.36
C ARG A 127 -4.90 -2.89 11.46
N GLY A 128 -5.29 -3.55 10.36
CA GLY A 128 -5.41 -5.01 10.31
C GLY A 128 -4.08 -5.73 10.50
N LEU A 129 -3.02 -5.26 9.83
CA LEU A 129 -1.68 -5.84 9.95
C LEU A 129 -1.08 -5.66 11.36
N LEU A 130 -1.22 -4.47 11.95
CA LEU A 130 -0.78 -4.20 13.32
C LEU A 130 -1.49 -5.10 14.33
N ARG A 131 -2.80 -5.30 14.18
CA ARG A 131 -3.54 -6.19 15.08
C ARG A 131 -3.11 -7.65 14.92
N ASN A 132 -2.88 -8.11 13.69
CA ASN A 132 -2.34 -9.45 13.45
C ASN A 132 -1.00 -9.66 14.17
N ARG A 133 -0.13 -8.66 14.15
CA ARG A 133 1.15 -8.72 14.88
C ARG A 133 0.95 -8.70 16.39
N HIS A 134 0.10 -7.82 16.90
CA HIS A 134 -0.18 -7.77 18.33
C HIS A 134 -0.71 -9.11 18.83
N ASN A 135 -1.62 -9.74 18.09
CA ASN A 135 -2.13 -11.07 18.41
C ASN A 135 -1.05 -12.16 18.28
N ASN A 136 -0.17 -12.10 17.28
CA ASN A 136 0.94 -13.05 17.18
C ASN A 136 1.89 -12.95 18.39
N ILE A 137 2.11 -11.73 18.89
CA ILE A 137 2.88 -11.47 20.10
C ILE A 137 2.11 -11.95 21.34
N SER A 138 0.81 -11.66 21.45
CA SER A 138 -0.02 -12.09 22.60
C SER A 138 -0.08 -13.61 22.72
N LYS A 139 -0.13 -14.34 21.59
CA LYS A 139 -0.03 -15.81 21.55
C LYS A 139 1.27 -16.34 22.17
N VAL A 140 2.39 -15.65 21.96
CA VAL A 140 3.67 -15.99 22.62
C VAL A 140 3.58 -15.83 24.14
N TYR A 141 2.78 -14.87 24.60
CA TYR A 141 2.54 -14.61 26.02
C TYR A 141 1.35 -15.38 26.62
N GLY A 142 0.68 -16.25 25.84
CA GLY A 142 -0.42 -17.10 26.32
C GLY A 142 -1.78 -16.39 26.43
N ASP A 143 -1.93 -15.19 25.88
CA ASP A 143 -3.21 -14.47 25.81
C ASP A 143 -3.84 -14.64 24.42
N ASP A 144 -4.97 -15.36 24.37
CA ASP A 144 -5.70 -15.65 23.13
C ASP A 144 -6.97 -14.80 23.05
N ASN A 145 -6.79 -13.48 22.96
CA ASN A 145 -7.89 -12.54 22.78
C ASN A 145 -7.98 -12.08 21.31
N SER A 146 -8.33 -13.02 20.43
CA SER A 146 -8.47 -12.73 19.00
C SER A 146 -9.88 -12.25 18.65
N ASP A 147 -10.16 -10.96 18.80
CA ASP A 147 -11.38 -10.38 18.23
C ASP A 147 -11.27 -10.30 16.69
N LEU A 148 -11.77 -11.33 16.02
CA LEU A 148 -11.86 -11.36 14.55
C LEU A 148 -12.92 -10.41 14.00
N SER A 149 -13.88 -9.95 14.82
CA SER A 149 -14.95 -9.04 14.37
C SER A 149 -14.36 -7.75 13.83
N GLU A 150 -13.37 -7.19 14.53
CA GLU A 150 -12.67 -5.98 14.07
C GLU A 150 -11.87 -6.22 12.79
N HIS A 151 -11.27 -7.40 12.64
CA HIS A 151 -10.53 -7.77 11.43
C HIS A 151 -11.44 -7.85 10.20
N TRP A 152 -12.61 -8.49 10.35
CA TRP A 152 -13.62 -8.54 9.31
C TRP A 152 -14.19 -7.16 9.00
N ARG A 153 -14.41 -6.32 10.02
CA ARG A 153 -14.82 -4.92 9.82
C ARG A 153 -13.83 -4.17 8.92
N TRP A 154 -12.52 -4.27 9.16
CA TRP A 154 -11.53 -3.60 8.31
C TRP A 154 -11.50 -4.16 6.88
N LEU A 155 -11.74 -5.46 6.69
CA LEU A 155 -11.89 -6.03 5.35
C LEU A 155 -13.10 -5.44 4.64
N GLU A 156 -14.26 -5.37 5.31
CA GLU A 156 -15.47 -4.75 4.76
C GLU A 156 -15.27 -3.25 4.47
N ASP A 157 -14.60 -2.51 5.35
CA ASP A 157 -14.25 -1.09 5.13
C ASP A 157 -13.37 -0.93 3.88
N VAL A 158 -12.39 -1.80 3.67
CA VAL A 158 -11.54 -1.79 2.47
C VAL A 158 -12.35 -2.09 1.21
N LEU A 159 -13.26 -3.06 1.26
CA LEU A 159 -14.12 -3.38 0.12
C LEU A 159 -15.02 -2.21 -0.25
N PHE A 160 -15.66 -1.60 0.75
CA PHE A 160 -16.48 -0.43 0.57
C PHE A 160 -15.69 0.72 -0.08
N LEU A 161 -14.48 1.00 0.42
CA LEU A 161 -13.61 2.01 -0.19
C LEU A 161 -13.24 1.67 -1.64
N LYS A 162 -12.91 0.42 -1.94
CA LYS A 162 -12.57 0.00 -3.31
C LYS A 162 -13.73 0.25 -4.27
N ASP A 163 -14.95 -0.05 -3.84
CA ASP A 163 -16.14 0.17 -4.66
C ASP A 163 -16.39 1.67 -4.89
N GLN A 164 -16.16 2.51 -3.89
CA GLN A 164 -16.22 3.97 -4.03
C GLN A 164 -15.13 4.53 -4.96
N ILE A 165 -13.90 4.04 -4.85
CA ILE A 165 -12.79 4.45 -5.73
C ILE A 165 -13.08 4.04 -7.17
N LYS A 166 -13.63 2.84 -7.37
CA LYS A 166 -14.00 2.32 -8.69
C LYS A 166 -15.17 3.10 -9.30
N SER A 167 -16.15 3.51 -8.50
CA SER A 167 -17.33 4.25 -8.99
C SER A 167 -17.01 5.68 -9.43
N ARG A 168 -15.97 6.30 -8.84
CA ARG A 168 -15.51 7.66 -9.20
C ARG A 168 -14.88 7.79 -10.59
N GLY A 169 -14.68 6.69 -11.30
CA GLY A 169 -14.52 6.69 -12.74
C GLY A 169 -13.09 6.52 -13.28
N ASP A 170 -13.08 6.46 -14.61
CA ASP A 170 -12.19 5.69 -15.48
C ASP A 170 -11.04 6.52 -16.06
N THR A 171 -10.57 7.53 -15.33
CA THR A 171 -9.36 8.25 -15.76
C THR A 171 -8.16 7.39 -15.42
N PHE A 172 -7.31 7.11 -16.42
CA PHE A 172 -5.96 6.57 -16.22
C PHE A 172 -5.05 7.60 -15.53
N HIS A 173 -5.49 8.12 -14.39
CA HIS A 173 -4.70 8.95 -13.51
C HIS A 173 -3.67 8.04 -12.82
N PRO A 174 -2.36 8.36 -12.85
CA PRO A 174 -1.32 7.49 -12.32
C PRO A 174 -1.54 7.09 -10.86
N LEU A 175 -2.03 8.02 -10.04
CA LEU A 175 -2.37 7.76 -8.63
C LEU A 175 -3.73 7.05 -8.47
N GLY A 176 -4.66 7.22 -9.41
CA GLY A 176 -5.96 6.52 -9.38
C GLY A 176 -5.76 5.02 -9.60
N THR A 177 -5.01 4.63 -10.64
CA THR A 177 -4.67 3.22 -10.87
C THR A 177 -3.82 2.66 -9.72
N PHE A 178 -2.94 3.47 -9.14
CA PHE A 178 -2.17 3.07 -7.95
C PHE A 178 -3.09 2.78 -6.76
N ALA A 179 -4.05 3.66 -6.45
CA ALA A 179 -5.04 3.45 -5.39
C ALA A 179 -5.87 2.17 -5.61
N GLN A 180 -6.33 1.93 -6.84
CA GLN A 180 -7.08 0.73 -7.20
C GLN A 180 -6.27 -0.55 -6.95
N ILE A 181 -5.03 -0.61 -7.44
CA ILE A 181 -4.12 -1.75 -7.21
C ILE A 181 -3.83 -1.90 -5.71
N LEU A 182 -3.60 -0.81 -4.99
CA LEU A 182 -3.33 -0.82 -3.56
C LEU A 182 -4.51 -1.37 -2.76
N GLY A 183 -5.74 -1.05 -3.16
CA GLY A 183 -6.95 -1.61 -2.56
C GLY A 183 -7.06 -3.12 -2.74
N GLN A 184 -6.74 -3.64 -3.94
CA GLN A 184 -6.71 -5.09 -4.16
C GLN A 184 -5.63 -5.78 -3.31
N VAL A 185 -4.44 -5.16 -3.17
CA VAL A 185 -3.36 -5.69 -2.32
C VAL A 185 -3.76 -5.66 -0.85
N ALA A 186 -4.42 -4.60 -0.39
CA ALA A 186 -4.93 -4.52 0.99
C ALA A 186 -5.91 -5.66 1.30
N GLU A 187 -6.84 -5.96 0.39
CA GLU A 187 -7.75 -7.11 0.53
C GLU A 187 -6.98 -8.44 0.65
N ILE A 188 -6.01 -8.69 -0.23
CA ILE A 188 -5.18 -9.90 -0.19
C ILE A 188 -4.47 -10.03 1.17
N LEU A 189 -3.86 -8.95 1.68
CA LEU A 189 -3.14 -8.96 2.95
C LEU A 189 -4.07 -9.14 4.16
N LEU A 190 -5.29 -8.60 4.12
CA LEU A 190 -6.28 -8.83 5.17
C LEU A 190 -6.80 -10.27 5.14
N CYS A 191 -7.06 -10.84 3.96
CA CYS A 191 -7.40 -12.26 3.81
C CYS A 191 -6.26 -13.18 4.30
N LYS A 192 -4.99 -12.82 4.03
CA LYS A 192 -3.82 -13.53 4.57
C LYS A 192 -3.88 -13.65 6.09
N GLY A 193 -4.21 -12.55 6.77
CA GLY A 193 -4.36 -12.51 8.22
C GLY A 193 -5.46 -13.43 8.76
N VAL A 194 -6.54 -13.63 8.01
CA VAL A 194 -7.60 -14.61 8.36
C VAL A 194 -7.07 -16.03 8.20
N ILE A 195 -6.45 -16.35 7.06
CA ILE A 195 -5.95 -17.70 6.74
C ILE A 195 -4.89 -18.16 7.74
N GLN A 196 -3.99 -17.26 8.19
CA GLN A 196 -2.92 -17.59 9.13
C GLN A 196 -3.40 -17.90 10.56
N LYS A 197 -4.59 -17.47 10.97
CA LYS A 197 -5.09 -17.65 12.35
C LYS A 197 -5.72 -19.03 12.61
N ASN A 198 -5.71 -19.93 11.63
CA ASN A 198 -6.44 -21.21 11.64
C ASN A 198 -6.00 -22.24 12.69
N SER A 199 -6.76 -22.33 13.78
CA SER A 199 -7.01 -23.61 14.45
C SER A 199 -8.50 -23.93 14.69
N ASN A 200 -9.43 -22.97 14.64
CA ASN A 200 -10.80 -23.17 15.15
C ASN A 200 -11.98 -22.74 14.22
N TYR A 201 -11.76 -22.39 12.95
CA TYR A 201 -12.81 -21.82 12.09
C TYR A 201 -13.32 -22.73 10.97
N GLY A 202 -14.55 -22.45 10.50
CA GLY A 202 -15.23 -23.24 9.47
C GLY A 202 -14.69 -23.01 8.06
N GLN A 203 -14.57 -24.11 7.29
CA GLN A 203 -14.06 -24.17 5.92
C GLN A 203 -14.63 -23.10 4.97
N CYS A 204 -15.91 -22.75 5.11
CA CYS A 204 -16.60 -21.75 4.30
C CYS A 204 -15.92 -20.37 4.30
N MET A 205 -15.38 -19.92 5.43
CA MET A 205 -14.71 -18.61 5.51
C MET A 205 -13.36 -18.59 4.81
N LEU A 206 -12.65 -19.73 4.80
CA LEU A 206 -11.39 -19.86 4.08
C LEU A 206 -11.63 -19.91 2.57
N ASP A 207 -12.67 -20.61 2.14
CA ASP A 207 -13.07 -20.67 0.75
C ASP A 207 -13.45 -19.27 0.23
N ASP A 208 -14.15 -18.46 1.04
CA ASP A 208 -14.46 -17.07 0.70
C ASP A 208 -13.19 -16.21 0.57
N CYS A 209 -12.24 -16.32 1.49
CA CYS A 209 -10.94 -15.63 1.40
C CYS A 209 -10.17 -16.04 0.14
N HIS A 210 -10.08 -17.34 -0.15
CA HIS A 210 -9.40 -17.84 -1.36
C HIS A 210 -10.08 -17.35 -2.65
N ARG A 211 -11.40 -17.26 -2.66
CA ARG A 211 -12.17 -16.68 -3.78
C ARG A 211 -11.84 -15.21 -3.96
N ARG A 212 -11.87 -14.42 -2.89
CA ARG A 212 -11.54 -12.99 -2.87
C ARG A 212 -10.14 -12.71 -3.35
N ILE A 213 -9.14 -13.42 -2.83
CA ILE A 213 -7.74 -13.31 -3.27
C ILE A 213 -7.60 -13.55 -4.79
N SER A 214 -8.30 -14.56 -5.31
CA SER A 214 -8.29 -14.89 -6.74
C SER A 214 -8.80 -13.72 -7.58
N ILE A 215 -9.95 -13.15 -7.20
CA ILE A 215 -10.58 -12.03 -7.88
C ILE A 215 -9.71 -10.77 -7.80
N ALA A 216 -9.18 -10.47 -6.60
CA ALA A 216 -8.31 -9.33 -6.37
C ALA A 216 -7.04 -9.42 -7.22
N THR A 217 -6.46 -10.61 -7.34
CA THR A 217 -5.27 -10.86 -8.15
C THR A 217 -5.54 -10.69 -9.65
N GLU A 218 -6.65 -11.22 -10.16
CA GLU A 218 -7.07 -11.01 -11.55
C GLU A 218 -7.23 -9.52 -11.87
N GLU A 219 -7.81 -8.76 -10.94
CA GLU A 219 -7.97 -7.32 -11.10
C GLU A 219 -6.62 -6.58 -11.06
N ILE A 220 -5.69 -6.97 -10.19
CA ILE A 220 -4.31 -6.44 -10.20
C ILE A 220 -3.65 -6.68 -11.55
N ILE A 221 -3.75 -7.91 -12.09
CA ILE A 221 -3.17 -8.26 -13.39
C ILE A 221 -3.82 -7.44 -14.50
N ARG A 222 -5.15 -7.28 -14.49
CA ARG A 222 -5.89 -6.46 -15.47
C ARG A 222 -5.43 -5.01 -15.45
N LEU A 223 -5.36 -4.40 -14.26
CA LEU A 223 -4.90 -3.01 -14.09
C LEU A 223 -3.42 -2.86 -14.50
N ALA A 224 -2.56 -3.79 -14.07
CA ALA A 224 -1.14 -3.79 -14.39
C ALA A 224 -0.88 -3.98 -15.90
N ARG A 225 -1.70 -4.78 -16.61
CA ARG A 225 -1.67 -4.87 -18.07
C ARG A 225 -1.98 -3.52 -18.71
N GLY A 226 -2.98 -2.80 -18.21
CA GLY A 226 -3.30 -1.44 -18.65
C GLY A 226 -2.09 -0.49 -18.56
N LEU A 227 -1.32 -0.59 -17.48
CA LEU A 227 -0.11 0.22 -17.29
C LEU A 227 0.98 -0.04 -18.33
N THR A 228 1.02 -1.22 -18.96
CA THR A 228 2.03 -1.55 -20.01
C THR A 228 1.81 -0.79 -21.31
N TYR A 229 0.68 -0.13 -21.48
CA TYR A 229 0.41 0.73 -22.65
C TYR A 229 0.71 2.20 -22.38
N LEU A 230 1.00 2.58 -21.13
CA LEU A 230 1.26 3.96 -20.74
C LEU A 230 2.74 4.31 -20.88
N HIS A 231 3.03 5.59 -21.09
CA HIS A 231 4.41 6.09 -21.01
C HIS A 231 4.91 6.00 -19.56
N PHE A 232 6.20 5.76 -19.35
CA PHE A 232 6.75 5.53 -18.01
C PHE A 232 6.50 6.70 -17.03
N SER A 233 6.39 7.94 -17.53
CA SER A 233 6.08 9.13 -16.72
C SER A 233 4.62 9.19 -16.26
N GLN A 234 3.74 8.38 -16.83
CA GLN A 234 2.31 8.29 -16.49
C GLN A 234 2.03 7.14 -15.52
N VAL A 235 3.06 6.48 -15.00
CA VAL A 235 2.89 5.43 -13.99
C VAL A 235 3.47 5.91 -12.67
N CYS A 236 2.71 5.75 -11.58
CA CYS A 236 3.18 6.11 -10.24
C CYS A 236 4.58 5.53 -9.96
N PRO A 237 5.56 6.34 -9.50
CA PRO A 237 6.90 5.85 -9.18
C PRO A 237 6.89 4.67 -8.20
N LEU A 238 5.97 4.70 -7.23
CA LEU A 238 5.82 3.67 -6.20
C LEU A 238 5.05 2.42 -6.66
N MET A 239 4.55 2.38 -7.90
CA MET A 239 3.70 1.28 -8.42
C MET A 239 4.32 -0.11 -8.27
N SER A 240 5.65 -0.22 -8.31
CA SER A 240 6.32 -1.50 -8.13
C SER A 240 6.08 -2.09 -6.73
N MET A 241 5.90 -1.28 -5.69
CA MET A 241 5.73 -1.78 -4.32
C MET A 241 4.49 -2.68 -4.16
N PRO A 242 3.25 -2.23 -4.48
CA PRO A 242 2.08 -3.09 -4.34
C PRO A 242 2.10 -4.28 -5.32
N LEU A 243 2.64 -4.12 -6.54
CA LEU A 243 2.75 -5.24 -7.48
C LEU A 243 3.72 -6.32 -6.98
N PHE A 244 4.83 -5.94 -6.37
CA PHE A 244 5.74 -6.90 -5.74
C PHE A 244 5.11 -7.56 -4.52
N ALA A 245 4.37 -6.83 -3.69
CA ALA A 245 3.67 -7.41 -2.55
C ALA A 245 2.65 -8.49 -2.99
N ALA A 246 1.91 -8.24 -4.08
CA ALA A 246 1.01 -9.24 -4.66
C ALA A 246 1.76 -10.48 -5.19
N ALA A 247 2.88 -10.27 -5.90
CA ALA A 247 3.69 -11.38 -6.41
C ALA A 247 4.34 -12.22 -5.28
N GLU A 248 4.82 -11.56 -4.22
CA GLU A 248 5.36 -12.22 -3.03
C GLU A 248 4.30 -13.08 -2.35
N PHE A 249 3.07 -12.56 -2.20
CA PHE A 249 1.93 -13.31 -1.68
C PHE A 249 1.63 -14.55 -2.54
N LEU A 250 1.46 -14.39 -3.86
CA LEU A 250 1.13 -15.51 -4.73
C LEU A 250 2.23 -16.58 -4.75
N TYR A 251 3.50 -16.19 -4.62
CA TYR A 251 4.61 -17.12 -4.51
C TYR A 251 4.60 -17.91 -3.20
N GLU A 252 4.32 -17.24 -2.08
CA GLU A 252 4.17 -17.87 -0.75
C GLU A 252 3.04 -18.90 -0.76
N TYR A 253 1.91 -18.55 -1.37
CA TYR A 253 0.68 -19.35 -1.38
C TYR A 253 0.44 -20.14 -2.66
N ARG A 254 1.45 -20.29 -3.53
CA ARG A 254 1.34 -20.96 -4.85
C ARG A 254 0.80 -22.39 -4.81
N HIS A 255 0.96 -23.06 -3.67
CA HIS A 255 0.50 -24.45 -3.44
C HIS A 255 -0.97 -24.53 -3.06
N LEU A 256 -1.59 -23.40 -2.71
CA LEU A 256 -3.01 -23.36 -2.42
C LEU A 256 -3.82 -23.33 -3.72
N LYS A 257 -5.01 -23.95 -3.68
CA LYS A 257 -6.05 -23.87 -4.72
C LYS A 257 -5.60 -24.39 -6.10
N ASP A 258 -5.27 -25.67 -6.18
CA ASP A 258 -5.11 -26.47 -7.42
C ASP A 258 -4.33 -25.80 -8.57
N GLY A 259 -3.31 -24.99 -8.25
CA GLY A 259 -2.45 -24.34 -9.25
C GLY A 259 -3.00 -23.03 -9.86
N ALA A 260 -4.20 -22.57 -9.48
CA ALA A 260 -4.75 -21.31 -9.97
C ALA A 260 -3.86 -20.10 -9.62
N PHE A 261 -3.31 -20.07 -8.40
CA PHE A 261 -2.40 -19.01 -7.97
C PHE A 261 -1.04 -19.06 -8.70
N LEU A 262 -0.62 -20.24 -9.16
CA LEU A 262 0.60 -20.38 -9.95
C LEU A 262 0.43 -19.72 -11.34
N GLN A 263 -0.71 -19.93 -12.00
CA GLN A 263 -1.00 -19.27 -13.27
C GLN A 263 -1.10 -17.75 -13.09
N GLN A 264 -1.81 -17.28 -12.06
CA GLN A 264 -1.91 -15.86 -11.76
C GLN A 264 -0.54 -15.22 -11.45
N LEU A 265 0.34 -15.95 -10.76
CA LEU A 265 1.72 -15.51 -10.52
C LEU A 265 2.49 -15.35 -11.84
N GLN A 266 2.41 -16.33 -12.75
CA GLN A 266 3.06 -16.25 -14.06
C GLN A 266 2.59 -15.03 -14.86
N ASP A 267 1.28 -14.83 -14.93
CA ASP A 267 0.67 -13.67 -15.60
C ASP A 267 1.16 -12.34 -15.02
N LEU A 268 1.23 -12.22 -13.69
CA LEU A 268 1.70 -11.00 -13.01
C LEU A 268 3.19 -10.76 -13.27
N VAL A 269 4.01 -11.81 -13.23
CA VAL A 269 5.44 -11.75 -13.54
C VAL A 269 5.64 -11.27 -14.97
N ASP A 270 4.93 -11.81 -15.96
CA ASP A 270 5.01 -11.37 -17.35
C ASP A 270 4.71 -9.88 -17.52
N VAL A 271 3.68 -9.39 -16.83
CA VAL A 271 3.30 -7.97 -16.83
C VAL A 271 4.39 -7.10 -16.21
N LEU A 272 4.94 -7.51 -15.06
CA LEU A 272 6.07 -6.82 -14.42
C LEU A 272 7.29 -6.76 -15.33
N GLY A 273 7.57 -7.82 -16.10
CA GLY A 273 8.65 -7.86 -17.09
C GLY A 273 8.48 -6.80 -18.17
N LYS A 274 7.25 -6.62 -18.67
CA LYS A 274 6.91 -5.59 -19.69
C LYS A 274 7.00 -4.17 -19.12
N LEU A 275 6.47 -3.93 -17.93
CA LEU A 275 6.57 -2.63 -17.23
C LEU A 275 8.02 -2.23 -16.98
N ARG A 276 8.85 -3.20 -16.59
CA ARG A 276 10.27 -3.01 -16.40
C ARG A 276 10.92 -2.55 -17.71
N ASN A 277 10.70 -3.23 -18.83
CA ASN A 277 11.29 -2.87 -20.12
C ASN A 277 10.97 -1.42 -20.58
N GLN A 278 9.85 -0.85 -20.12
CA GLN A 278 9.49 0.55 -20.35
C GLN A 278 10.15 1.53 -19.37
N ARG A 279 10.33 1.15 -18.10
CA ARG A 279 11.04 1.94 -17.07
C ARG A 279 12.57 1.87 -17.19
N VAL A 280 13.09 0.80 -17.80
CA VAL A 280 14.50 0.41 -17.77
C VAL A 280 15.37 1.07 -18.83
N LYS A 281 14.83 1.49 -19.98
CA LYS A 281 15.67 1.99 -21.08
C LYS A 281 16.42 3.30 -20.80
N LYS A 282 16.10 4.07 -19.74
CA LYS A 282 16.87 5.26 -19.33
C LYS A 282 17.40 5.25 -17.89
N PHE A 283 16.81 4.49 -16.97
CA PHE A 283 17.27 4.44 -15.57
C PHE A 283 18.35 3.38 -15.32
N ILE A 284 18.45 2.34 -16.17
CA ILE A 284 19.45 1.26 -15.99
C ILE A 284 20.87 1.67 -16.37
N ARG A 285 21.09 2.72 -17.18
CA ARG A 285 22.46 3.18 -17.47
C ARG A 285 23.20 3.76 -16.25
N TYR A 286 22.50 4.01 -15.14
CA TYR A 286 23.08 4.45 -13.87
C TYR A 286 23.14 3.32 -12.81
N TYR A 287 22.55 2.14 -13.07
CA TYR A 287 22.36 1.08 -12.06
C TYR A 287 22.89 -0.31 -12.47
N ASP A 288 23.43 -0.45 -13.68
CA ASP A 288 23.88 -1.73 -14.24
C ASP A 288 25.15 -2.30 -13.57
N GLU A 289 25.82 -1.56 -12.69
CA GLU A 289 27.06 -2.01 -12.04
C GLU A 289 26.86 -2.81 -10.73
N SER A 290 25.63 -3.03 -10.24
CA SER A 290 25.47 -3.58 -8.87
C SER A 290 24.36 -4.62 -8.60
N GLY A 291 23.85 -5.32 -9.62
CA GLY A 291 23.34 -6.70 -9.42
C GLY A 291 22.01 -6.88 -8.65
N GLY A 292 21.01 -6.02 -8.89
CA GLY A 292 19.69 -6.02 -8.22
C GLY A 292 18.64 -7.06 -8.68
N TRP A 293 19.02 -8.28 -9.03
CA TRP A 293 18.10 -9.27 -9.64
C TRP A 293 17.97 -10.58 -8.87
N SER A 294 17.28 -10.53 -7.75
CA SER A 294 17.17 -11.65 -6.81
C SER A 294 15.90 -12.47 -6.99
N ILE A 295 14.75 -11.80 -6.86
CA ILE A 295 13.43 -12.42 -6.86
C ILE A 295 13.16 -13.03 -8.24
N TRP A 296 13.56 -12.31 -9.30
CA TRP A 296 13.53 -12.78 -10.68
C TRP A 296 14.43 -13.97 -10.96
N ASN A 297 15.66 -14.03 -10.42
CA ASN A 297 16.51 -15.21 -10.57
C ASN A 297 15.93 -16.43 -9.83
N HIS A 298 15.22 -16.25 -8.70
CA HIS A 298 14.54 -17.37 -8.04
C HIS A 298 13.28 -17.83 -8.77
N LEU A 299 12.58 -16.92 -9.45
CA LEU A 299 11.45 -17.25 -10.33
C LEU A 299 11.95 -17.92 -11.62
N GLU A 300 12.97 -17.39 -12.30
CA GLU A 300 13.58 -18.00 -13.50
C GLU A 300 14.27 -19.34 -13.23
N LEU A 301 15.04 -19.48 -12.13
CA LEU A 301 15.67 -20.77 -11.77
C LEU A 301 14.66 -21.87 -11.42
N ASN A 302 13.46 -21.49 -11.00
CA ASN A 302 12.37 -22.45 -10.79
C ASN A 302 11.57 -22.70 -12.07
N ILE A 303 11.41 -21.71 -12.96
CA ILE A 303 10.77 -21.88 -14.27
C ILE A 303 11.64 -22.74 -15.21
N ALA A 304 12.97 -22.65 -15.14
CA ALA A 304 13.88 -23.46 -15.96
C ALA A 304 14.00 -24.95 -15.53
N LYS A 305 13.25 -25.38 -14.50
CA LYS A 305 13.20 -26.77 -14.01
C LYS A 305 11.85 -27.47 -14.25
N TRP A 306 10.94 -26.83 -14.99
CA TRP A 306 9.67 -27.40 -15.45
C TRP A 306 9.56 -27.32 -16.96
#